data_AF-A0A7T0PAE1-F1
#
_entry.id   AF-A0A7T0PAE1-F1
#
_cell.length_a   1.000
_cell.length_b   1.000
_cell.length_c   1.000
_cell.angle_alpha   90.00
_cell.angle_beta   90.00
_cell.angle_gamma   90.00
#
_symmetry.space_group_name_H-M   'P 1'
#
loop_
_entity.id
_entity.type
_entity.pdbx_description
1 polymer ?
#
loop_
_entity_poly.entity_id
_entity_poly.type
_entity_poly.pdbx_seq_one_letter_code
_entity_poly.pdbx_strand_id
1 'polypeptide(L)' 'MSKIRSDVAGVVLARDSTSVVWLRAGDEVPAGVTVDPDLLEGGETEAVKPAKRGGRRAAGKSD' A
#
# COMPACT_ATOMS: atom_id res chain seq x y z
N MET A 1 5.74 -16.58 4.15
CA MET A 1 6.31 -15.45 4.91
C MET A 1 6.42 -14.28 3.96
N SER A 2 5.96 -13.10 4.37
CA SER A 2 6.02 -11.90 3.54
C SER A 2 7.39 -11.25 3.69
N LYS A 3 7.92 -10.68 2.60
CA LYS A 3 9.19 -9.97 2.57
C LYS A 3 8.98 -8.50 2.24
N ILE A 4 9.83 -7.63 2.77
CA ILE A 4 9.90 -6.23 2.35
C ILE A 4 10.43 -6.18 0.92
N ARG A 5 9.84 -5.34 0.07
CA ARG A 5 10.28 -5.18 -1.31
C ARG A 5 11.76 -4.81 -1.38
N SER A 6 12.44 -5.41 -2.34
CA SER A 6 13.87 -5.19 -2.60
C SER A 6 14.19 -3.78 -3.12
N ASP A 7 13.21 -3.02 -3.59
CA ASP A 7 13.36 -1.66 -4.11
C ASP A 7 13.08 -0.55 -3.10
N VAL A 8 12.75 -0.88 -1.85
CA VAL A 8 12.55 0.10 -0.78
C VAL A 8 13.88 0.75 -0.41
N ALA A 9 14.00 2.05 -0.67
CA ALA A 9 15.15 2.82 -0.22
C ALA A 9 15.00 3.17 1.27
N GLY A 10 15.89 2.63 2.12
CA GLY A 10 15.98 3.01 3.53
C GLY A 10 15.56 1.90 4.50
N VAL A 11 14.88 2.29 5.58
CA VAL A 11 14.45 1.39 6.65
C VAL A 11 12.95 1.54 6.87
N VAL A 12 12.25 0.41 6.95
CA VAL A 12 10.85 0.30 7.34
C VAL A 12 10.78 0.11 8.85
N LEU A 13 10.14 1.04 9.53
CA LEU A 13 9.82 0.92 10.95
C LEU A 13 8.47 0.22 11.09
N ALA A 14 8.50 -0.99 11.62
CA ALA A 14 7.32 -1.78 11.86
C ALA A 14 7.12 -1.99 13.37
N ARG A 15 5.88 -2.24 13.77
CA ARG A 15 5.49 -2.40 15.16
C ARG A 15 4.94 -3.81 15.38
N ASP A 16 5.36 -4.46 16.45
CA ASP A 16 4.64 -5.59 17.04
C ASP A 16 3.82 -5.14 18.27
N SER A 17 3.29 -6.08 19.05
CA SER A 17 2.50 -5.77 20.25
C SER A 17 3.30 -5.14 21.40
N THR A 18 4.63 -5.21 21.34
CA THR A 18 5.57 -4.92 22.44
C THR A 18 6.77 -4.04 22.05
N SER A 19 7.14 -3.98 20.77
CA SER A 19 8.40 -3.42 20.30
C SER A 19 8.30 -2.83 18.89
N VAL A 20 9.31 -2.03 18.53
CA VAL A 20 9.51 -1.51 17.17
C VAL A 20 10.66 -2.27 16.52
N VAL A 21 10.39 -2.80 15.34
CA VAL A 21 11.32 -3.59 14.53
C VAL A 21 11.77 -2.77 13.33
N TRP A 22 13.06 -2.82 13.04
CA TRP A 22 13.70 -2.10 11.93
C TRP A 22 13.96 -3.11 10.82
N LEU A 23 13.24 -2.98 9.70
CA LEU A 23 13.34 -3.89 8.55
C LEU A 23 13.93 -3.15 7.35
N ARG A 24 14.77 -3.83 6.58
CA ARG A 24 15.36 -3.32 5.33
C ARG A 24 14.74 -4.00 4.13
N ALA A 25 15.07 -3.48 2.95
CA ALA A 25 14.72 -4.11 1.68
C ALA A 25 15.19 -5.57 1.63
N GLY A 26 14.28 -6.48 1.29
CA GLY A 26 14.53 -7.91 1.23
C GLY A 26 14.45 -8.67 2.57
N ASP A 27 14.29 -7.97 3.70
CA ASP A 27 14.12 -8.61 4.99
C ASP A 27 12.77 -9.34 5.10
N GLU A 28 12.76 -10.44 5.85
CA GLU A 28 11.52 -11.15 6.19
C GLU A 28 10.75 -10.44 7.30
N VAL A 29 9.44 -10.31 7.12
CA VAL A 29 8.57 -9.74 8.13
C VAL A 29 8.32 -10.78 9.24
N PRO A 30 8.68 -10.49 10.50
CA PRO A 30 8.45 -11.40 11.61
C PRO A 30 6.96 -11.65 11.85
N ALA A 31 6.63 -12.84 12.36
CA ALA A 31 5.25 -13.17 12.70
C ALA A 31 4.70 -12.20 13.76
N GLY A 32 3.49 -11.67 13.55
CA GLY A 32 2.85 -10.73 14.46
C GLY A 32 3.24 -9.26 14.25
N VAL A 33 4.13 -8.96 13.32
CA VAL A 33 4.45 -7.59 12.90
C VAL A 33 3.48 -7.17 11.79
N THR A 34 2.87 -5.98 11.94
CA THR A 34 2.04 -5.40 10.89
C THR A 34 2.86 -4.43 10.06
N VAL A 35 2.85 -4.61 8.74
CA VAL A 35 3.52 -3.77 7.74
C VAL A 35 2.50 -3.40 6.66
N ASP A 36 2.66 -2.21 6.08
CA ASP A 36 1.85 -1.77 4.94
C ASP A 36 2.03 -2.75 3.75
N PRO A 37 0.94 -3.27 3.15
CA PRO A 37 1.01 -4.17 2.01
C PRO A 37 1.83 -3.63 0.84
N ASP A 38 1.85 -2.31 0.61
CA ASP A 38 2.56 -1.69 -0.51
C ASP A 38 4.09 -1.79 -0.37
N LEU A 39 4.57 -2.05 0.85
CA LEU A 39 5.98 -2.27 1.17
C LEU A 39 6.39 -3.75 1.07
N LEU A 40 5.45 -4.66 0.81
CA LEU A 40 5.70 -6.09 0.71
C LEU A 40 5.88 -6.54 -0.74
N GLU A 41 6.74 -7.54 -0.96
CA GLU A 41 6.87 -8.17 -2.28
C GLU A 41 5.54 -8.78 -2.71
N GLY A 42 5.08 -8.41 -3.92
CA GLY A 42 3.79 -8.85 -4.43
C GLY A 42 2.60 -8.17 -3.75
N GLY A 43 2.82 -7.06 -3.02
CA GLY A 43 1.78 -6.16 -2.54
C GLY A 43 0.96 -5.65 -3.71
N GLU A 44 -0.15 -6.32 -3.99
CA GLU A 44 -1.12 -5.89 -4.96
C GLU A 44 -1.81 -4.65 -4.36
N THR A 45 -1.32 -3.46 -4.73
CA THR A 45 -2.05 -2.22 -4.50
C THR A 45 -3.45 -2.45 -5.07
N GLU A 46 -4.47 -2.61 -4.22
CA GLU A 46 -5.85 -2.46 -4.67
C GLU A 46 -5.93 -1.04 -5.23
N ALA A 47 -5.84 -0.93 -6.55
CA ALA A 47 -5.99 0.33 -7.23
C ALA A 47 -7.33 0.89 -6.80
N VAL A 48 -7.31 1.93 -5.96
CA VAL A 48 -8.50 2.66 -5.53
C VAL A 48 -9.15 3.16 -6.82
N LYS A 49 -10.15 2.42 -7.31
CA LYS A 49 -10.84 2.74 -8.55
C LYS A 49 -11.36 4.17 -8.38
N PRO A 50 -10.94 5.13 -9.23
CA PRO A 50 -11.46 6.48 -9.12
C PRO A 50 -12.98 6.39 -9.24
N ALA A 51 -13.67 6.85 -8.19
CA ALA A 51 -15.12 6.88 -8.17
C ALA A 51 -15.58 7.64 -9.43
N LYS A 52 -16.28 6.92 -10.32
CA LYS A 52 -16.81 7.43 -11.58
C LYS A 52 -17.75 8.60 -11.28
N ARG A 53 -17.23 9.84 -11.28
CA ARG A 53 -18.02 11.06 -11.13
C ARG A 53 -19.01 11.07 -12.29
N GLY A 54 -20.28 10.85 -11.96
CA GLY A 54 -21.37 10.76 -12.92
C GLY A 54 -21.41 12.00 -13.79
N GLY A 55 -21.16 11.81 -15.09
CA GLY A 55 -21.41 12.81 -16.10
C GLY A 55 -22.91 13.06 -16.21
N ARG A 56 -23.42 14.03 -15.44
CA ARG A 56 -24.67 14.71 -15.80
C ARG A 56 -24.36 15.52 -17.06
N ARG A 57 -24.71 14.95 -18.22
CA ARG A 57 -24.82 15.73 -19.46
C ARG A 57 -25.86 16.82 -19.21
N ALA A 58 -25.42 18.07 -19.17
CA ALA A 58 -26.33 19.19 -19.25
C ALA A 58 -26.97 19.15 -20.63
N ALA A 59 -28.28 18.84 -20.69
CA ALA A 59 -29.09 19.07 -21.87
C ALA A 59 -29.26 20.59 -22.02
N GLY A 60 -28.29 21.22 -22.68
CA GLY A 60 -28.31 22.63 -23.07
C GLY A 60 -28.92 22.76 -24.46
N LYS A 61 -30.17 23.20 -24.46
CA LYS A 61 -31.01 23.67 -25.58
C LYS A 61 -30.20 24.42 -26.66
N SER A 62 -30.25 23.93 -27.90
CA SER A 62 -29.87 24.73 -29.07
C SER A 62 -31.09 25.51 -29.55
N ASP A 63 -30.88 26.80 -29.77
CA ASP A 63 -31.80 27.75 -30.41
C ASP A 63 -32.07 27.38 -31.88
#